data_AF-A0A846DCV5-F1
#
_entry.id   AF-A0A846DCV5-F1
#
_cell.length_a   1.000
_cell.length_b   1.000
_cell.length_c   1.000
_cell.angle_alpha   90.00
_cell.angle_beta   90.00
_cell.angle_gamma   90.00
#
_symmetry.space_group_name_H-M   'P 1'
#
loop_
_entity.id
_entity.type
_entity.pdbx_description
1 polymer ?
#
loop_
_entity_poly.entity_id
_entity_poly.type
_entity_poly.pdbx_seq_one_letter_code
_entity_poly.pdbx_strand_id
1 'polypeptide(L)'
;MDIKEFFEQSAGRWFSQRTSNHITSQPMKNGKSNITMEMLSGDAPEVITLCKQYQIEPGMAIFGLKVIWDGTVVGEQKKQTGSTVVVAVPNPENPDIGKLLRTNGDVEETSFLDAIASGGNPLWPTASLKCRYSISQDDVLTMITEGKTLYAEERFWFASPNFRLRTNVLQQGGQLTMASLATEIRLGVT
;
A
#
# COMPACT_ATOMS: atom_id res chain seq x y z
N MET A 1 -1.36 17.20 -8.70
CA MET A 1 -0.28 16.21 -8.65
C MET A 1 -0.69 14.99 -9.44
N ASP A 2 0.17 14.45 -10.30
CA ASP A 2 -0.08 13.16 -10.95
C ASP A 2 0.44 11.97 -10.11
N ILE A 3 0.15 10.74 -10.54
CA ILE A 3 0.56 9.53 -9.81
C ILE A 3 2.09 9.40 -9.68
N LYS A 4 2.85 9.89 -10.67
CA LYS A 4 4.32 9.84 -10.68
C LYS A 4 4.87 10.84 -9.68
N GLU A 5 4.40 12.08 -9.72
CA GLU A 5 4.75 13.13 -8.76
C GLU A 5 4.43 12.71 -7.32
N PHE A 6 3.29 12.04 -7.10
CA PHE A 6 2.93 11.52 -5.78
C PHE A 6 3.92 10.46 -5.26
N PHE A 7 4.33 9.55 -6.14
CA PHE A 7 5.28 8.49 -5.81
C PHE A 7 6.70 9.04 -5.63
N GLU A 8 7.10 10.03 -6.43
CA GLU A 8 8.35 10.76 -6.27
C GLU A 8 8.40 11.51 -4.94
N GLN A 9 7.32 12.21 -4.57
CA GLN A 9 7.21 12.84 -3.26
C GLN A 9 7.20 11.81 -2.13
N SER A 10 6.68 10.61 -2.36
CA SER A 10 6.70 9.51 -1.40
C SER A 10 8.09 8.89 -1.21
N ALA A 11 8.97 8.97 -2.20
CA ALA A 11 10.32 8.41 -2.14
C ALA A 11 11.12 9.02 -0.98
N GLY A 12 11.94 8.20 -0.32
CA GLY A 12 12.71 8.56 0.87
C GLY A 12 12.39 7.69 2.08
N ARG A 13 12.88 8.13 3.24
CA ARG A 13 12.72 7.41 4.51
C ARG A 13 11.68 8.08 5.38
N TRP A 14 10.89 7.29 6.09
CA TRP A 14 9.76 7.76 6.87
C TRP A 14 9.66 7.00 8.19
N PHE A 15 9.33 7.71 9.25
CA PHE A 15 8.82 7.11 10.47
C PHE A 15 7.30 7.12 10.42
N SER A 16 6.68 5.96 10.56
CA SER A 16 5.24 5.76 10.52
C SER A 16 4.72 5.32 11.88
N GLN A 17 3.66 5.96 12.33
CA GLN A 17 2.86 5.53 13.47
C GLN A 17 1.44 5.24 12.98
N ARG A 18 0.99 3.99 13.20
CA ARG A 18 -0.32 3.51 12.77
C ARG A 18 -1.17 3.10 13.97
N THR A 19 -2.41 3.54 13.98
CA THR A 19 -3.47 3.10 14.90
C THR A 19 -4.54 2.37 14.10
N SER A 20 -4.94 1.19 14.56
CA SER A 20 -5.93 0.33 13.88
C SER A 20 -7.03 -0.06 14.86
N ASN A 21 -8.27 0.26 14.51
CA ASN A 21 -9.46 -0.05 15.29
C ASN A 21 -10.19 -1.21 14.63
N HIS A 22 -10.34 -2.31 15.35
CA HIS A 22 -11.16 -3.44 14.93
C HIS A 22 -12.57 -3.26 15.48
N ILE A 23 -13.57 -3.27 14.60
CA ILE A 23 -14.93 -2.83 14.97
C ILE A 23 -15.69 -3.88 15.76
N THR A 24 -15.42 -5.17 15.52
CA THR A 24 -16.31 -6.23 16.00
C THR A 24 -15.78 -7.10 17.13
N SER A 25 -14.50 -6.99 17.56
CA SER A 25 -14.01 -7.91 18.61
C SER A 25 -12.58 -7.72 19.17
N GLN A 26 -11.73 -6.87 18.60
CA GLN A 26 -10.33 -6.76 19.05
C GLN A 26 -9.99 -5.37 19.60
N PRO A 27 -9.06 -5.29 20.59
CA PRO A 27 -8.57 -4.01 21.05
C PRO A 27 -7.88 -3.26 19.92
N MET A 28 -7.88 -1.94 20.04
CA MET A 28 -7.10 -1.06 19.18
C MET A 28 -5.63 -1.50 19.17
N LYS A 29 -5.07 -1.64 17.97
CA LYS A 29 -3.65 -1.98 17.77
C LYS A 29 -2.87 -0.74 17.35
N ASN A 30 -1.78 -0.48 18.07
CA ASN A 30 -0.84 0.59 17.76
C ASN A 30 0.47 0.00 17.26
N GLY A 31 1.01 0.56 16.18
CA GLY A 31 2.26 0.12 15.59
C GLY A 31 3.15 1.30 15.21
N LYS A 32 4.45 1.04 15.21
CA LYS A 32 5.48 1.95 14.70
C LYS A 32 6.30 1.21 13.65
N SER A 33 6.71 1.91 12.60
CA SER A 33 7.60 1.34 11.58
C SER A 33 8.45 2.41 10.93
N ASN A 34 9.68 2.04 10.59
CA ASN A 34 10.46 2.78 9.60
C ASN A 34 10.13 2.24 8.22
N ILE A 35 9.88 3.14 7.27
CA ILE A 35 9.53 2.83 5.88
C ILE A 35 10.56 3.49 4.98
N THR A 36 11.14 2.74 4.06
CA THR A 36 12.00 3.25 2.99
C THR A 36 11.29 3.03 1.65
N MET A 37 11.21 4.08 0.85
CA MET A 37 10.59 4.07 -0.47
C MET A 37 11.59 4.53 -1.51
N GLU A 38 11.77 3.74 -2.56
CA GLU A 38 12.73 3.98 -3.64
C GLU A 38 12.03 3.89 -4.99
N MET A 39 12.18 4.93 -5.82
CA MET A 39 11.67 4.91 -7.19
C MET A 39 12.45 3.86 -8.00
N LEU A 40 11.72 3.11 -8.82
CA LEU A 40 12.26 2.20 -9.82
C LEU A 40 11.91 2.73 -11.21
N SER A 41 12.85 2.67 -12.14
CA SER A 41 12.60 2.97 -13.54
C SER A 41 11.67 1.92 -14.17
N GLY A 42 10.96 2.28 -15.24
CA GLY A 42 10.06 1.37 -15.95
C GLY A 42 10.76 0.14 -16.56
N ASP A 43 12.07 0.24 -16.80
CA ASP A 43 12.92 -0.84 -17.32
C ASP A 43 13.62 -1.66 -16.22
N ALA A 44 13.39 -1.36 -14.94
CA ALA A 44 13.95 -2.14 -13.85
C ALA A 44 13.47 -3.60 -13.91
N PRO A 45 14.35 -4.60 -13.64
CA PRO A 45 13.99 -6.01 -13.72
C PRO A 45 12.76 -6.39 -12.89
N GLU A 46 12.58 -5.81 -11.70
CA GLU A 46 11.43 -6.03 -10.83
C GLU A 46 10.12 -5.53 -11.47
N VAL A 47 10.17 -4.39 -12.15
CA VAL A 47 9.02 -3.80 -12.85
C VAL A 47 8.63 -4.67 -14.05
N ILE A 48 9.59 -5.05 -14.87
CA ILE A 48 9.37 -5.92 -16.04
C ILE A 48 8.81 -7.27 -15.62
N THR A 49 9.37 -7.86 -14.57
CA THR A 49 8.92 -9.17 -14.02
C THR A 49 7.46 -9.08 -13.59
N LEU A 50 7.09 -8.01 -12.89
CA LEU A 50 5.74 -7.83 -12.40
C LEU A 50 4.74 -7.58 -13.54
N CYS A 51 5.12 -6.80 -14.55
CA CYS A 51 4.30 -6.62 -15.76
C CYS A 51 4.01 -7.96 -16.44
N LYS A 52 5.04 -8.80 -16.63
CA LYS A 52 4.90 -10.14 -17.22
C LYS A 52 3.97 -11.04 -16.40
N GLN A 53 4.10 -11.05 -15.06
CA GLN A 53 3.25 -11.83 -14.17
C GLN A 53 1.77 -11.47 -14.32
N TYR A 54 1.46 -10.18 -14.46
CA TYR A 54 0.10 -9.68 -14.63
C TYR A 54 -0.35 -9.59 -16.10
N GLN A 55 0.46 -10.12 -17.04
CA GLN A 55 0.18 -10.10 -18.48
C GLN A 55 -0.05 -8.67 -19.02
N ILE A 56 0.72 -7.71 -18.50
CA ILE A 56 0.76 -6.32 -18.95
C ILE A 56 1.98 -6.12 -19.85
N GLU A 57 1.77 -5.47 -21.00
CA GLU A 57 2.86 -5.04 -21.88
C GLU A 57 3.81 -4.10 -21.13
N PRO A 58 5.12 -4.37 -21.05
CA PRO A 58 6.04 -3.56 -20.24
C PRO A 58 6.03 -2.06 -20.56
N GLY A 59 5.73 -1.67 -21.80
CA GLY A 59 5.61 -0.26 -22.20
C GLY A 59 4.42 0.50 -21.60
N MET A 60 3.48 -0.20 -20.96
CA MET A 60 2.33 0.39 -20.25
C MET A 60 2.67 0.81 -18.81
N ALA A 61 3.73 0.25 -18.22
CA ALA A 61 4.20 0.60 -16.89
C ALA A 61 5.22 1.72 -16.97
N ILE A 62 4.98 2.82 -16.26
CA ILE A 62 5.83 4.02 -16.38
C ILE A 62 6.98 4.00 -15.36
N PHE A 63 6.74 3.44 -14.18
CA PHE A 63 7.70 3.37 -13.08
C PHE A 63 7.22 2.37 -12.02
N GLY A 64 8.11 2.03 -11.09
CA GLY A 64 7.79 1.30 -9.87
C GLY A 64 8.20 2.07 -8.62
N LEU A 65 7.74 1.57 -7.47
CA LEU A 65 8.17 2.01 -6.15
C LEU A 65 8.44 0.78 -5.30
N LYS A 66 9.69 0.63 -4.87
CA LYS A 66 10.07 -0.35 -3.87
C LYS A 66 9.78 0.22 -2.50
N VAL A 67 9.02 -0.50 -1.70
CA VAL A 67 8.64 -0.14 -0.33
C VAL A 67 9.18 -1.20 0.61
N ILE A 68 10.01 -0.79 1.55
CA ILE A 68 10.60 -1.65 2.59
C ILE A 68 10.13 -1.13 3.94
N TRP A 69 9.79 -2.03 4.86
CA TRP A 69 9.41 -1.64 6.22
C TRP A 69 10.07 -2.52 7.29
N ASP A 70 10.37 -1.89 8.42
CA ASP A 70 10.73 -2.54 9.69
C ASP A 70 9.86 -1.93 10.79
N GLY A 71 8.93 -2.72 11.33
CA GLY A 71 7.97 -2.26 12.32
C GLY A 71 7.76 -3.21 13.48
N THR A 72 7.06 -2.68 14.49
CA THR A 72 6.66 -3.38 15.72
C THR A 72 5.24 -2.97 16.07
N VAL A 73 4.46 -3.92 16.60
CA VAL A 73 3.12 -3.67 17.14
C VAL A 73 3.19 -3.74 18.67
N VAL A 74 2.50 -2.83 19.35
CA VAL A 74 2.46 -2.80 20.82
C VAL A 74 1.86 -4.11 21.33
N GLY A 75 2.59 -4.79 22.21
CA GLY A 75 2.19 -6.09 22.76
C GLY A 75 2.67 -7.30 21.96
N GLU A 76 3.29 -7.10 20.79
CA GLU A 76 3.87 -8.19 20.00
C GLU A 76 5.39 -8.25 20.16
N GLN A 77 5.92 -9.45 20.42
CA GLN A 77 7.36 -9.70 20.54
C GLN A 77 8.06 -9.73 19.18
N LYS A 78 7.32 -10.11 18.13
CA LYS A 78 7.88 -10.29 16.78
C LYS A 78 7.81 -8.98 15.99
N LYS A 79 8.94 -8.61 15.38
CA LYS A 79 8.98 -7.54 14.39
C LYS A 79 8.18 -7.90 13.14
N GLN A 80 7.53 -6.90 12.57
CA GLN A 80 6.81 -6.95 11.31
C GLN A 80 7.68 -6.27 10.25
N THR A 81 8.52 -7.04 9.56
CA THR A 81 9.44 -6.55 8.51
C THR A 81 9.04 -7.09 7.15
N GLY A 82 9.27 -6.35 6.07
CA GLY A 82 9.01 -6.83 4.72
C GLY A 82 9.38 -5.85 3.61
N SER A 83 9.15 -6.27 2.37
CA SER A 83 9.38 -5.47 1.17
C SER A 83 8.32 -5.79 0.13
N THR A 84 7.92 -4.80 -0.67
CA THR A 84 7.09 -4.99 -1.86
C THR A 84 7.51 -4.00 -2.95
N VAL A 85 7.28 -4.36 -4.20
CA VAL A 85 7.37 -3.44 -5.34
C VAL A 85 5.96 -3.19 -5.83
N VAL A 86 5.63 -1.91 -6.00
CA VAL A 86 4.37 -1.44 -6.59
C VAL A 86 4.67 -0.85 -7.95
N VAL A 87 3.93 -1.24 -8.98
CA VAL A 87 4.08 -0.71 -10.35
C VAL A 87 2.78 -0.04 -10.77
N ALA A 88 2.88 1.22 -11.20
CA ALA A 88 1.74 1.98 -11.69
C ALA A 88 1.53 1.74 -13.18
N VAL A 89 0.30 1.39 -13.55
CA VAL A 89 -0.16 1.22 -14.94
C VAL A 89 -1.34 2.17 -15.15
N PRO A 90 -1.10 3.39 -15.68
CA PRO A 90 -2.16 4.37 -15.93
C PRO A 90 -3.13 3.92 -17.03
N ASN A 91 -4.36 4.41 -16.96
CA ASN A 91 -5.30 4.30 -18.07
C ASN A 91 -4.87 5.30 -19.18
N PRO A 92 -4.67 4.84 -20.44
CA PRO A 92 -4.28 5.72 -21.54
C PRO A 92 -5.24 6.89 -21.80
N GLU A 93 -6.53 6.73 -21.51
CA GLU A 93 -7.55 7.75 -21.75
C GLU A 93 -7.68 8.73 -20.57
N ASN A 94 -7.29 8.29 -19.36
CA ASN A 94 -7.33 9.10 -18.16
C ASN A 94 -6.20 8.68 -17.20
N PRO A 95 -5.03 9.33 -17.27
CA PRO A 95 -3.87 8.99 -16.44
C PRO A 95 -4.09 9.12 -14.93
N ASP A 96 -5.12 9.85 -14.49
CA ASP A 96 -5.43 10.00 -13.07
C ASP A 96 -6.00 8.73 -12.45
N ILE A 97 -6.42 7.77 -13.28
CA ILE A 97 -6.91 6.46 -12.84
C ILE A 97 -6.09 5.34 -13.46
N GLY A 98 -5.96 4.22 -12.76
CA GLY A 98 -5.26 3.07 -13.32
C GLY A 98 -5.20 1.88 -12.40
N LYS A 99 -4.24 1.00 -12.66
CA LYS A 99 -3.97 -0.22 -11.90
C LYS A 99 -2.64 -0.09 -11.16
N LEU A 100 -2.56 -0.74 -10.00
CA LEU A 100 -1.31 -0.95 -9.27
C LEU A 100 -1.01 -2.43 -9.23
N LEU A 101 0.08 -2.84 -9.86
CA LEU A 101 0.60 -4.20 -9.75
C LEU A 101 1.48 -4.28 -8.51
N ARG A 102 1.51 -5.42 -7.81
CA ARG A 102 2.36 -5.60 -6.63
C ARG A 102 3.03 -6.96 -6.60
N THR A 103 4.30 -7.01 -6.22
CA THR A 103 5.05 -8.27 -6.06
C THR A 103 4.46 -9.10 -4.93
N ASN A 104 4.20 -10.37 -5.24
CA ASN A 104 3.60 -11.39 -4.37
C ASN A 104 4.22 -11.51 -2.98
N GLY A 105 3.38 -11.63 -1.95
CA GLY A 105 3.31 -12.92 -1.26
C GLY A 105 2.17 -13.73 -1.89
N ASP A 106 2.43 -14.91 -2.43
CA ASP A 106 1.37 -15.81 -2.91
C ASP A 106 0.53 -16.25 -1.70
N VAL A 107 -0.54 -15.51 -1.43
CA VAL A 107 -1.37 -15.66 -0.24
C VAL A 107 -2.80 -15.67 -0.76
N GLU A 108 -3.48 -16.82 -0.62
CA GLU A 108 -4.91 -16.92 -0.90
C GLU A 108 -5.69 -15.91 -0.05
N GLU A 109 -6.87 -15.47 -0.51
CA GLU A 109 -7.76 -14.54 0.22
C GLU A 109 -7.88 -14.94 1.70
N THR A 110 -7.97 -16.24 1.99
CA THR A 110 -8.00 -16.84 3.32
C THR A 110 -6.79 -16.51 4.21
N SER A 111 -5.57 -16.62 3.69
CA SER A 111 -4.35 -16.35 4.46
C SER A 111 -4.11 -14.84 4.67
N PHE A 112 -4.71 -13.98 3.83
CA PHE A 112 -4.79 -12.54 4.06
C PHE A 112 -5.78 -12.22 5.20
N LEU A 113 -6.93 -12.87 5.22
CA LEU A 113 -7.91 -12.75 6.30
C LEU A 113 -7.32 -13.17 7.65
N ASP A 114 -6.57 -14.27 7.70
CA ASP A 114 -5.90 -14.75 8.92
C ASP A 114 -4.82 -13.78 9.43
N ALA A 115 -4.09 -13.12 8.53
CA ALA A 115 -3.08 -12.12 8.90
C ALA A 115 -3.72 -10.85 9.50
N ILE A 116 -4.87 -10.42 8.99
CA ILE A 116 -5.65 -9.32 9.57
C ILE A 116 -6.29 -9.73 10.89
N ALA A 117 -6.84 -10.94 10.98
CA ALA A 117 -7.53 -11.43 12.16
C ALA A 117 -6.58 -11.73 13.32
N SER A 118 -5.33 -12.10 13.07
CA SER A 118 -4.28 -12.17 14.10
C SER A 118 -3.74 -10.79 14.49
N GLY A 119 -4.16 -9.75 13.76
CA GLY A 119 -3.67 -8.38 13.79
C GLY A 119 -2.15 -8.26 13.65
N GLY A 120 -1.55 -9.23 12.96
CA GLY A 120 -0.27 -9.03 12.30
C GLY A 120 -0.42 -7.98 11.21
N ASN A 121 0.70 -7.49 10.68
CA ASN A 121 0.66 -6.67 9.49
C ASN A 121 0.38 -7.63 8.31
N PRO A 122 -0.75 -7.54 7.60
CA PRO A 122 -0.92 -8.39 6.44
C PRO A 122 0.24 -8.07 5.49
N LEU A 123 1.00 -9.11 5.12
CA LEU A 123 1.72 -9.06 3.85
C LEU A 123 0.68 -8.63 2.83
N TRP A 124 0.94 -7.49 2.20
CA TRP A 124 0.03 -6.80 1.30
C TRP A 124 -0.65 -7.81 0.35
N PRO A 125 -1.96 -7.75 0.08
CA PRO A 125 -2.63 -8.78 -0.70
C PRO A 125 -2.10 -8.82 -2.14
N THR A 126 -1.98 -10.03 -2.70
CA THR A 126 -1.23 -10.24 -3.95
C THR A 126 -1.81 -11.23 -4.95
N ALA A 127 -1.37 -11.06 -6.19
CA ALA A 127 -1.66 -11.78 -7.43
C ALA A 127 -3.13 -11.82 -7.91
N SER A 128 -4.09 -12.00 -7.00
CA SER A 128 -5.49 -12.28 -7.36
C SER A 128 -6.47 -11.14 -7.05
N LEU A 129 -6.06 -10.17 -6.21
CA LEU A 129 -6.84 -8.96 -5.98
C LEU A 129 -6.45 -7.85 -6.95
N LYS A 130 -7.45 -7.27 -7.60
CA LYS A 130 -7.25 -6.13 -8.50
C LYS A 130 -7.09 -4.88 -7.64
N CYS A 131 -5.90 -4.28 -7.67
CA CYS A 131 -5.68 -2.97 -7.07
C CYS A 131 -5.80 -1.90 -8.14
N ARG A 132 -6.75 -0.98 -7.95
CA ARG A 132 -6.93 0.21 -8.77
C ARG A 132 -6.60 1.45 -7.98
N TYR A 133 -6.12 2.47 -8.67
CA TYR A 133 -5.88 3.78 -8.06
C TYR A 133 -6.68 4.87 -8.77
N SER A 134 -6.91 5.96 -8.05
CA SER A 134 -7.31 7.25 -8.57
C SER A 134 -6.60 8.35 -7.81
N ILE A 135 -6.08 9.36 -8.51
CA ILE A 135 -5.63 10.60 -7.90
C ILE A 135 -6.69 11.68 -8.16
N SER A 136 -7.09 12.38 -7.10
CA SER A 136 -8.10 13.44 -7.20
C SER A 136 -7.47 14.82 -7.28
N GLN A 137 -8.28 15.83 -7.60
CA GLN A 137 -7.84 17.23 -7.76
C GLN A 137 -7.27 17.85 -6.49
N ASP A 138 -7.57 17.29 -5.32
CA ASP A 138 -7.02 17.66 -4.00
C ASP A 138 -5.76 16.85 -3.63
N ASP A 139 -5.09 16.24 -4.61
CA ASP A 139 -3.84 15.49 -4.47
C ASP A 139 -3.93 14.29 -3.50
N VAL A 140 -5.13 13.69 -3.41
CA VAL A 140 -5.36 12.46 -2.62
C VAL A 140 -5.24 11.24 -3.52
N LEU A 141 -4.25 10.39 -3.24
CA LEU A 141 -4.16 9.07 -3.85
C LEU A 141 -5.12 8.13 -3.13
N THR A 142 -6.12 7.63 -3.86
CA THR A 142 -7.02 6.57 -3.38
C THR A 142 -6.64 5.27 -4.05
N MET A 143 -6.46 4.20 -3.27
CA MET A 143 -6.17 2.86 -3.74
C MET A 143 -7.24 1.91 -3.24
N ILE A 144 -7.89 1.20 -4.16
CA ILE A 144 -8.92 0.22 -3.84
C ILE A 144 -8.40 -1.14 -4.25
N THR A 145 -8.40 -2.07 -3.30
CA THR A 145 -8.07 -3.48 -3.51
C THR A 145 -9.30 -4.30 -3.16
N GLU A 146 -9.87 -5.00 -4.14
CA GLU A 146 -11.11 -5.73 -3.96
C GLU A 146 -11.01 -7.16 -4.50
N GLY A 147 -11.68 -8.06 -3.78
CA GLY A 147 -11.79 -9.50 -4.06
C GLY A 147 -13.24 -9.96 -4.04
N LYS A 148 -13.47 -11.24 -3.80
CA LYS A 148 -14.84 -11.78 -3.74
C LYS A 148 -15.56 -11.33 -2.48
N THR A 149 -14.87 -11.35 -1.35
CA THR A 149 -15.45 -11.00 -0.04
C THR A 149 -14.77 -9.82 0.61
N LEU A 150 -13.59 -9.45 0.12
CA LEU A 150 -12.77 -8.38 0.65
C LEU A 150 -12.92 -7.08 -0.14
N TYR A 151 -13.03 -5.98 0.59
CA TYR A 151 -12.83 -4.64 0.08
C TYR A 151 -11.87 -3.87 0.99
N ALA A 152 -10.79 -3.33 0.44
CA ALA A 152 -9.87 -2.45 1.14
C ALA A 152 -9.74 -1.14 0.38
N GLU A 153 -10.00 -0.02 1.04
CA GLU A 153 -9.76 1.31 0.51
C GLU A 153 -8.71 2.01 1.36
N GLU A 154 -7.67 2.50 0.69
CA GLU A 154 -6.66 3.36 1.30
C GLU A 154 -6.67 4.72 0.65
N ARG A 155 -6.47 5.74 1.45
CA ARG A 155 -6.31 7.12 0.98
C ARG A 155 -5.04 7.69 1.56
N PHE A 156 -4.20 8.28 0.72
CA PHE A 156 -2.93 8.87 1.07
C PHE A 156 -2.92 10.32 0.62
N TRP A 157 -2.35 11.19 1.44
CA TRP A 157 -2.14 12.60 1.08
C TRP A 157 -1.01 13.21 1.87
N PHE A 158 -0.44 14.30 1.36
CA PHE A 158 0.59 15.08 2.04
C PHE A 158 -0.05 16.30 2.72
N ALA A 159 0.02 16.37 4.05
CA ALA A 159 -0.29 17.60 4.78
C ALA A 159 0.87 18.61 4.71
N SER A 160 2.09 18.13 4.43
CA SER A 160 3.24 18.93 4.00
C SER A 160 4.24 18.03 3.26
N PRO A 161 5.29 18.56 2.60
CA PRO A 161 6.28 17.73 1.89
C PRO A 161 6.97 16.65 2.74
N ASN A 162 6.96 16.82 4.08
CA ASN A 162 7.59 15.91 5.03
C ASN A 162 6.59 15.27 6.00
N PHE A 163 5.28 15.43 5.77
CA PHE A 163 4.23 14.86 6.59
C PHE A 163 3.12 14.27 5.72
N ARG A 164 3.08 12.94 5.66
CA ARG A 164 2.11 12.16 4.90
C ARG A 164 1.13 11.49 5.85
N LEU A 165 -0.14 11.48 5.48
CA LEU A 165 -1.18 10.76 6.20
C LEU A 165 -1.73 9.66 5.32
N ARG A 166 -2.22 8.61 5.99
CA ARG A 166 -2.94 7.54 5.34
C ARG A 166 -4.09 7.04 6.19
N THR A 167 -5.24 6.90 5.58
CA THR A 167 -6.37 6.17 6.15
C THR A 167 -6.58 4.86 5.41
N ASN A 168 -7.06 3.86 6.12
CA ASN A 168 -7.44 2.57 5.55
C ASN A 168 -8.79 2.15 6.14
N VAL A 169 -9.69 1.67 5.29
CA VAL A 169 -10.89 0.94 5.70
C VAL A 169 -10.88 -0.45 5.08
N LEU A 170 -11.28 -1.43 5.88
CA LEU A 170 -11.38 -2.82 5.48
C LEU A 170 -12.79 -3.33 5.70
N GLN A 171 -13.38 -3.89 4.66
CA GLN A 171 -14.65 -4.58 4.72
C GLN A 171 -14.51 -6.05 4.32
N GLN A 172 -15.23 -6.91 5.02
CA GLN A 172 -15.32 -8.34 4.75
C GLN A 172 -16.80 -8.75 4.73
N GLY A 173 -17.24 -9.41 3.66
CA GLY A 173 -18.65 -9.79 3.49
C GLY A 173 -19.62 -8.59 3.52
N GLY A 174 -19.15 -7.41 3.10
CA GLY A 174 -19.92 -6.16 3.13
C GLY A 174 -20.00 -5.48 4.50
N GLN A 175 -19.32 -5.99 5.52
CA GLN A 175 -19.25 -5.37 6.85
C GLN A 175 -17.89 -4.71 7.08
N LEU A 176 -17.89 -3.50 7.62
CA LEU A 176 -16.66 -2.81 8.02
C LEU A 176 -16.05 -3.53 9.23
N THR A 177 -14.85 -4.07 9.08
CA THR A 177 -14.16 -4.86 10.13
C THR A 177 -13.01 -4.09 10.77
N MET A 178 -12.36 -3.19 10.02
CA MET A 178 -11.22 -2.42 10.51
C MET A 178 -11.18 -1.02 9.89
N ALA A 179 -10.77 -0.04 10.70
CA ALA A 179 -10.40 1.29 10.25
C ALA A 179 -9.06 1.69 10.86
N SER A 180 -8.15 2.24 10.05
CA SER A 180 -6.81 2.63 10.50
C SER A 180 -6.43 4.03 10.06
N LEU A 181 -5.61 4.68 10.88
CA LEU A 181 -4.93 5.94 10.56
C LEU A 181 -3.42 5.73 10.75
N ALA A 182 -2.64 6.12 9.75
CA ALA A 182 -1.20 6.24 9.84
C ALA A 182 -0.77 7.69 9.61
N THR A 183 0.20 8.11 10.41
CA THR A 183 0.90 9.39 10.27
C THR A 183 2.37 9.09 10.00
N GLU A 184 2.93 9.73 8.98
CA GLU A 184 4.23 9.38 8.44
C GLU A 184 5.07 10.65 8.29
N ILE A 185 6.17 10.71 9.03
CA ILE A 185 7.08 11.87 9.07
C ILE A 185 8.35 11.49 8.33
N ARG A 186 8.79 12.34 7.40
CA ARG A 186 10.02 12.10 6.64
C ARG A 186 11.23 12.14 7.58
N LEU A 187 12.04 11.09 7.50
CA LEU A 187 13.36 11.03 8.10
C LEU A 187 14.34 11.56 7.06
N GLY A 188 15.14 12.56 7.44
CA GLY A 188 16.17 13.12 6.56
C GLY A 188 17.17 12.08 6.05
N VAL A 189 18.03 12.49 5.12
CA VAL A 189 19.13 11.65 4.65
C VAL A 189 20.15 11.56 5.79
N THR A 190 20.40 10.35 6.31
CA THR A 190 21.59 10.09 7.14
C THR A 190 22.76 9.76 6.23
#